data_AF-B7VPJ3-F1
#
_entry.id   AF-B7VPJ3-F1
#
_cell.length_a   1.000
_cell.length_b   1.000
_cell.length_c   1.000
_cell.angle_alpha   90.00
_cell.angle_beta   90.00
_cell.angle_gamma   90.00
#
_symmetry.space_group_name_H-M   'P 1'
#
loop_
_entity.id
_entity.type
_entity.pdbx_description
1 polymer ?
#
loop_
_entity_poly.entity_id
_entity_poly.type
_entity_poly.pdbx_seq_one_letter_code
_entity_poly.pdbx_strand_id
1 'polypeptide(L)'
;MIFKASDTQRMSLLGVSKTLMEVAFRCAALSRFEAEQNELTIRGKEGIKRSVKALIGQLNNNDDLLEPDFSTLYLHVALDYVLFRHANLLSAEERDILTTALHNSSFKDTLAKLSLESLSKKLNYCEYKNS
;
A
#
# COMPACT_ATOMS: atom_id res chain seq x y z
N MET A 1 1.03 -27.40 -7.80
CA MET A 1 0.31 -26.70 -8.90
C MET A 1 -0.09 -25.36 -8.32
N ILE A 2 0.57 -24.27 -8.75
CA ILE A 2 0.31 -22.92 -8.23
C ILE A 2 -0.92 -22.39 -8.98
N PHE A 3 -1.98 -22.04 -8.27
CA PHE A 3 -3.24 -21.60 -8.86
C PHE A 3 -3.24 -20.09 -8.99
N LYS A 4 -2.82 -19.60 -10.17
CA LYS A 4 -2.86 -18.18 -10.53
C LYS A 4 -4.19 -17.55 -10.12
N ALA A 5 -4.16 -16.41 -9.42
CA ALA A 5 -5.37 -15.76 -8.93
C ALA A 5 -6.28 -15.34 -10.10
N SER A 6 -7.59 -15.48 -9.94
CA SER A 6 -8.57 -15.09 -10.97
C SER A 6 -8.61 -13.57 -11.16
N ASP A 7 -8.98 -13.11 -12.36
CA ASP A 7 -9.13 -11.68 -12.67
C ASP A 7 -10.05 -10.94 -11.69
N THR A 8 -11.09 -11.62 -11.18
CA THR A 8 -11.99 -11.07 -10.16
C THR A 8 -11.28 -10.83 -8.83
N GLN A 9 -10.41 -11.76 -8.39
CA GLN A 9 -9.62 -11.60 -7.17
C GLN A 9 -8.60 -10.48 -7.32
N ARG A 10 -7.91 -10.39 -8.46
CA ARG A 10 -6.97 -9.29 -8.75
C ARG A 10 -7.69 -7.93 -8.76
N MET A 11 -8.84 -7.85 -9.43
CA MET A 11 -9.65 -6.62 -9.46
C MET A 11 -10.15 -6.22 -8.06
N SER A 12 -10.56 -7.19 -7.24
CA SER A 12 -10.95 -6.94 -5.85
C SER A 12 -9.78 -6.39 -5.04
N LEU A 13 -8.60 -7.00 -5.15
CA LEU A 13 -7.38 -6.53 -4.49
C LEU A 13 -7.03 -5.10 -4.90
N LEU A 14 -7.13 -4.78 -6.19
CA LEU A 14 -6.89 -3.43 -6.70
C LEU A 14 -7.89 -2.42 -6.08
N GLY A 15 -9.17 -2.77 -6.03
CA GLY A 15 -10.21 -1.93 -5.43
C GLY A 15 -9.97 -1.66 -3.94
N VAL A 16 -9.63 -2.71 -3.19
CA VAL A 16 -9.27 -2.61 -1.76
C VAL A 16 -8.04 -1.73 -1.58
N SER A 17 -6.99 -1.96 -2.35
CA SER A 17 -5.72 -1.22 -2.25
C SER A 17 -5.91 0.28 -2.51
N LYS A 18 -6.66 0.64 -3.56
CA LYS A 18 -7.00 2.03 -3.86
C LYS A 18 -7.78 2.69 -2.73
N THR A 19 -8.81 1.99 -2.24
CA THR A 19 -9.66 2.50 -1.16
C THR A 19 -8.85 2.70 0.12
N LEU A 20 -7.99 1.74 0.47
CA LEU A 20 -7.11 1.83 1.64
C LEU A 20 -6.17 3.04 1.53
N MET A 21 -5.52 3.22 0.37
CA MET A 21 -4.64 4.36 0.13
C MET A 21 -5.38 5.70 0.26
N GLU A 22 -6.56 5.82 -0.36
CA GLU A 22 -7.36 7.04 -0.31
C GLU A 22 -7.81 7.40 1.10
N VAL A 23 -8.32 6.41 1.86
CA VAL A 23 -8.75 6.60 3.25
C VAL A 23 -7.55 6.94 4.14
N ALA A 24 -6.44 6.21 4.01
CA ALA A 24 -5.21 6.50 4.75
C ALA A 24 -4.70 7.92 4.46
N PHE A 25 -4.70 8.33 3.19
CA PHE A 25 -4.27 9.67 2.81
C PHE A 25 -5.16 10.74 3.44
N ARG A 26 -6.49 10.61 3.31
CA ARG A 26 -7.44 11.58 3.88
C ARG A 26 -7.33 11.66 5.41
N CYS A 27 -7.21 10.53 6.10
CA CYS A 27 -7.03 10.53 7.56
C CYS A 27 -5.75 11.26 7.99
N ALA A 28 -4.65 11.05 7.25
CA ALA A 28 -3.37 11.71 7.53
C ALA A 28 -3.34 13.19 7.14
N ALA A 29 -4.24 13.63 6.25
CA ALA A 29 -4.39 15.04 5.87
C ALA A 29 -5.29 15.77 6.87
N LEU A 30 -6.41 15.17 7.26
CA LEU A 30 -7.40 15.77 8.17
C LEU A 30 -6.85 15.97 9.59
N SER A 31 -5.94 15.13 10.05
CA SER A 31 -5.29 15.30 11.36
C SER A 31 -4.55 16.63 11.53
N ARG A 32 -4.19 17.30 10.42
CA ARG A 32 -3.52 18.61 10.43
C ARG A 32 -4.44 19.79 10.79
N PHE A 33 -5.76 19.58 10.81
CA PHE A 33 -6.75 20.64 11.01
C PHE A 33 -7.49 20.52 12.34
N GLU A 34 -6.87 19.94 13.37
CA GLU A 34 -7.49 19.64 14.69
C GLU A 34 -8.75 18.74 14.60
N ALA A 35 -9.03 18.18 13.42
CA ALA A 35 -10.14 17.27 13.16
C ALA A 35 -9.84 15.83 13.58
N GLU A 36 -8.93 15.62 14.53
CA GLU A 36 -8.62 14.28 15.06
C GLU A 36 -9.81 13.65 15.77
N GLN A 37 -10.67 14.46 16.39
CA GLN A 37 -11.92 14.02 17.00
C GLN A 37 -13.11 14.03 16.02
N ASN A 38 -12.90 14.35 14.75
CA ASN A 38 -13.96 14.25 13.75
C ASN A 38 -14.35 12.77 13.57
N GLU A 39 -15.65 12.48 13.59
CA GLU A 39 -16.18 11.13 13.46
C GLU A 39 -15.70 10.42 12.19
N LEU A 40 -15.52 11.14 11.08
CA LEU A 40 -15.01 10.58 9.83
C LEU A 40 -13.55 10.15 9.95
N THR A 41 -12.73 10.92 10.67
CA THR A 41 -11.33 10.56 10.95
C THR A 41 -11.27 9.31 11.83
N ILE A 42 -12.10 9.23 12.88
CA ILE A 42 -12.17 8.06 13.77
C ILE A 42 -12.60 6.82 12.98
N ARG A 43 -13.70 6.92 12.22
CA ARG A 43 -14.20 5.82 11.38
C ARG A 43 -13.20 5.41 10.30
N GLY A 44 -12.46 6.37 9.74
CA GLY A 44 -11.39 6.11 8.78
C GLY A 44 -10.24 5.32 9.41
N LYS A 45 -9.75 5.74 10.57
CA LYS A 45 -8.69 5.01 11.33
C LYS A 45 -9.13 3.58 11.68
N GLU A 46 -10.36 3.37 12.13
CA GLU A 46 -10.89 2.02 12.38
C GLU A 46 -11.10 1.20 11.08
N GLY A 47 -11.43 1.87 9.98
CA GLY A 47 -11.47 1.26 8.65
C GLY A 47 -10.10 0.74 8.21
N ILE A 48 -9.05 1.54 8.39
CA ILE A 48 -7.66 1.16 8.09
C ILE A 48 -7.27 -0.08 8.88
N LYS A 49 -7.47 -0.08 10.21
CA LYS A 49 -7.16 -1.24 11.08
C LYS A 49 -7.83 -2.51 10.61
N ARG A 50 -9.14 -2.46 10.35
CA ARG A 50 -9.90 -3.63 9.87
C ARG A 50 -9.42 -4.12 8.51
N SER A 51 -9.14 -3.19 7.58
CA SER A 51 -8.65 -3.53 6.25
C SER A 51 -7.27 -4.18 6.31
N VAL A 52 -6.35 -3.65 7.12
CA VAL A 52 -5.01 -4.21 7.31
C VAL A 52 -5.09 -5.61 7.88
N LYS A 53 -5.90 -5.82 8.93
CA LYS A 53 -6.07 -7.14 9.54
C LYS A 53 -6.62 -8.17 8.55
N ALA A 54 -7.58 -7.77 7.71
CA ALA A 54 -8.10 -8.64 6.64
C ALA A 54 -7.03 -8.96 5.58
N LEU A 55 -6.24 -7.97 5.17
CA LEU A 55 -5.14 -8.16 4.20
C LEU A 55 -4.04 -9.07 4.75
N ILE A 56 -3.65 -8.93 6.02
CA ILE A 56 -2.71 -9.86 6.68
C ILE A 56 -3.26 -11.29 6.64
N GLY A 57 -4.55 -11.47 6.92
CA GLY A 57 -5.21 -12.76 6.77
C GLY A 57 -5.14 -13.30 5.33
N GLN A 58 -5.19 -12.45 4.31
CA GLN A 58 -5.05 -12.88 2.91
C GLN A 58 -3.59 -13.20 2.54
N LEU A 59 -2.63 -12.41 3.02
CA LEU A 59 -1.19 -12.60 2.80
C LEU A 59 -0.70 -13.92 3.37
N ASN A 60 -1.16 -14.30 4.57
CA ASN A 60 -0.76 -15.54 5.23
C ASN A 60 -1.36 -16.80 4.56
N ASN A 61 -2.40 -16.65 3.74
CA ASN A 61 -3.16 -17.77 3.18
C ASN A 61 -3.04 -17.89 1.65
N ASN A 62 -2.48 -16.90 0.95
CA ASN A 62 -2.39 -16.90 -0.51
C ASN A 62 -1.01 -16.43 -0.98
N ASP A 63 -0.18 -17.38 -1.44
CA ASP A 63 1.12 -17.08 -2.04
C ASP A 63 0.99 -16.23 -3.32
N ASP A 64 -0.14 -16.33 -4.02
CA ASP A 64 -0.41 -15.62 -5.28
C ASP A 64 -0.83 -14.15 -5.11
N LEU A 65 -0.97 -13.66 -3.86
CA LEU A 65 -1.37 -12.27 -3.63
C LEU A 65 -0.33 -11.26 -4.14
N LEU A 66 0.94 -11.67 -4.21
CA LEU A 66 2.07 -10.82 -4.62
C LEU A 66 2.52 -11.03 -6.08
N GLU A 67 1.65 -11.58 -6.94
CA GLU A 67 1.92 -11.64 -8.38
C GLU A 67 2.34 -10.28 -8.96
N PRO A 68 3.34 -10.23 -9.86
CA PRO A 68 3.91 -8.99 -10.39
C PRO A 68 2.97 -8.30 -11.39
N ASP A 69 1.86 -7.78 -10.90
CA ASP A 69 0.90 -7.01 -11.69
C ASP A 69 0.53 -5.67 -11.03
N PHE A 70 -0.35 -4.93 -11.70
CA PHE A 70 -0.81 -3.61 -11.26
C PHE A 70 -1.52 -3.60 -9.89
N SER A 71 -2.24 -4.67 -9.54
CA SER A 71 -2.92 -4.82 -8.26
C SER A 71 -1.92 -4.92 -7.11
N THR A 72 -0.85 -5.70 -7.28
CA THR A 72 0.21 -5.81 -6.28
C THR A 72 1.03 -4.53 -6.18
N LEU A 73 1.25 -3.81 -7.28
CA LEU A 73 1.86 -2.48 -7.23
C LEU A 73 1.05 -1.51 -6.37
N TYR A 74 -0.28 -1.45 -6.56
CA TYR A 74 -1.15 -0.61 -5.74
C TYR A 74 -1.18 -1.05 -4.28
N LEU A 75 -1.22 -2.36 -4.03
CA LEU A 75 -1.16 -2.89 -2.67
C LEU A 75 0.14 -2.48 -1.98
N HIS A 76 1.28 -2.61 -2.67
CA HIS A 76 2.58 -2.21 -2.13
C HIS A 76 2.57 -0.74 -1.70
N VAL A 77 2.16 0.16 -2.59
CA VAL A 77 2.14 1.60 -2.30
C VAL A 77 1.16 1.93 -1.16
N ALA A 78 0.00 1.27 -1.12
CA ALA A 78 -0.98 1.49 -0.06
C ALA A 78 -0.45 1.05 1.32
N LEU A 79 0.17 -0.13 1.40
CA LEU A 79 0.73 -0.66 2.64
C LEU A 79 1.95 0.14 3.11
N ASP A 80 2.83 0.54 2.19
CA ASP A 80 3.97 1.40 2.51
C ASP A 80 3.51 2.76 3.09
N TYR A 81 2.49 3.37 2.48
CA TYR A 81 1.92 4.61 3.01
C TYR A 81 1.25 4.43 4.38
N VAL A 82 0.56 3.32 4.61
CA VAL A 82 -0.03 2.99 5.92
C VAL A 82 1.06 2.82 6.97
N LEU A 83 2.15 2.10 6.68
CA LEU A 83 3.29 1.99 7.60
C LEU A 83 3.92 3.36 7.86
N PHE A 84 4.05 4.21 6.84
CA PHE A 84 4.64 5.52 6.98
C PHE A 84 3.80 6.48 7.84
N ARG A 85 2.47 6.47 7.69
CA ARG A 85 1.59 7.50 8.30
C ARG A 85 0.70 7.02 9.43
N HIS A 86 0.48 5.71 9.54
CA HIS A 86 -0.51 5.11 10.43
C HIS A 86 0.06 3.91 11.20
N ALA A 87 1.39 3.76 11.29
CA ALA A 87 2.03 2.68 12.06
C ALA A 87 1.59 2.61 13.53
N ASN A 88 1.18 3.74 14.11
CA ASN A 88 0.64 3.82 15.48
C ASN A 88 -0.73 3.15 15.65
N LEU A 89 -1.47 2.91 14.56
CA LEU A 89 -2.74 2.20 14.59
C LEU A 89 -2.56 0.67 14.63
N LEU A 90 -1.35 0.19 14.35
CA LEU A 90 -1.03 -1.23 14.16
C LEU A 90 -0.25 -1.79 15.36
N SER A 91 -0.41 -3.09 15.61
CA SER A 91 0.46 -3.81 16.54
C SER A 91 1.88 -3.97 15.98
N ALA A 92 2.85 -4.34 16.81
CA ALA A 92 4.20 -4.61 16.34
C ALA A 92 4.24 -5.78 15.34
N GLU A 93 3.52 -6.86 15.66
CA GLU A 93 3.37 -8.04 14.80
C GLU A 93 2.76 -7.68 13.44
N GLU A 94 1.70 -6.86 13.42
CA GLU A 94 1.08 -6.42 12.16
C GLU A 94 2.07 -5.62 11.31
N ARG A 95 2.86 -4.73 11.91
CA ARG A 95 3.90 -3.97 11.19
C ARG A 95 4.96 -4.91 10.60
N ASP A 96 5.43 -5.88 11.35
CA ASP A 96 6.46 -6.82 10.89
C ASP A 96 5.97 -7.67 9.71
N ILE A 97 4.72 -8.13 9.74
CA ILE A 97 4.11 -8.87 8.62
C ILE A 97 4.04 -7.99 7.38
N LEU A 98 3.56 -6.75 7.50
CA LEU A 98 3.45 -5.84 6.36
C LEU A 98 4.84 -5.47 5.80
N THR A 99 5.80 -5.17 6.67
CA THR A 99 7.18 -4.90 6.25
C THR A 99 7.76 -6.10 5.52
N THR A 100 7.54 -7.32 6.00
CA THR A 100 7.97 -8.55 5.32
C THR A 100 7.30 -8.70 3.95
N ALA A 101 6.00 -8.45 3.86
CA ALA A 101 5.28 -8.49 2.58
C ALA A 101 5.82 -7.47 1.56
N LEU A 102 6.16 -6.25 2.00
CA LEU A 102 6.79 -5.24 1.14
C LEU A 102 8.19 -5.65 0.69
N HIS A 103 8.97 -6.29 1.57
CA HIS A 103 10.30 -6.82 1.23
C HIS A 103 10.24 -7.96 0.21
N ASN A 104 9.16 -8.76 0.23
CA ASN A 104 8.95 -9.86 -0.71
C ASN A 104 8.19 -9.44 -1.98
N SER A 105 7.78 -8.17 -2.08
CA SER A 105 7.06 -7.67 -3.24
C SER A 105 7.99 -7.57 -4.45
N SER A 106 7.48 -8.00 -5.60
CA SER A 106 8.14 -7.87 -6.91
C SER A 106 8.45 -6.42 -7.32
N PHE A 107 7.82 -5.43 -6.68
CA PHE A 107 8.02 -4.01 -6.96
C PHE A 107 9.00 -3.31 -6.01
N LYS A 108 9.53 -4.00 -4.99
CA LYS A 108 10.43 -3.40 -3.99
C LYS A 108 11.60 -2.65 -4.64
N ASP A 109 12.36 -3.32 -5.48
CA ASP A 109 13.57 -2.72 -6.08
C ASP A 109 13.22 -1.63 -7.10
N THR A 110 12.09 -1.78 -7.80
CA THR A 110 11.59 -0.76 -8.74
C THR A 110 11.20 0.51 -8.02
N LEU A 111 10.47 0.40 -6.91
CA LEU A 111 10.01 1.54 -6.13
C LEU A 111 11.15 2.17 -5.31
N ALA A 112 12.13 1.39 -4.86
CA ALA A 112 13.32 1.91 -4.17
C ALA A 112 14.19 2.84 -5.03
N LYS A 113 14.08 2.75 -6.37
CA LYS A 113 14.76 3.66 -7.30
C LYS A 113 14.11 5.05 -7.38
N LEU A 114 12.86 5.19 -6.92
CA LEU A 114 12.16 6.45 -6.89
C LEU A 114 12.61 7.23 -5.65
N SER A 115 13.35 8.31 -5.84
CA SER A 115 13.69 9.26 -4.79
C SER A 115 13.23 10.65 -5.17
N LEU A 116 13.06 11.54 -4.18
CA LEU A 116 12.78 12.95 -4.47
C LEU A 116 13.89 13.57 -5.33
N GLU A 117 15.13 13.11 -5.16
CA GLU A 117 16.27 13.54 -5.97
C GLU A 117 16.16 13.03 -7.42
N SER A 118 15.72 11.79 -7.64
CA SER A 118 15.51 11.27 -9.00
C SER A 118 14.32 11.94 -9.68
N LEU A 119 13.26 12.25 -8.92
CA LEU A 119 12.03 12.89 -9.43
C LEU A 119 12.18 14.39 -9.66
N SER A 120 13.02 15.07 -8.87
CA SER A 120 13.30 16.51 -9.03
C SER A 120 14.30 16.80 -10.15
N LYS A 121 15.08 15.80 -10.57
CA LYS A 121 15.88 15.90 -11.80
C LYS A 121 14.91 16.04 -12.97
N LYS A 122 14.99 17.18 -13.66
CA LYS A 122 14.25 17.45 -14.89
C LYS A 122 14.67 16.42 -15.94
N LEU A 123 13.90 15.34 -16.09
CA LEU A 123 14.11 14.36 -17.16
C LEU A 123 13.91 15.09 -18.49
N ASN A 124 14.96 15.20 -19.29
CA ASN A 124 14.80 15.68 -20.66
C ASN A 124 14.23 14.53 -21.49
N TYR A 125 13.18 14.80 -22.27
CA TYR A 125 12.48 13.81 -23.11
C TYR A 125 13.42 12.96 -23.98
N CYS A 126 14.59 13.51 -24.37
CA CYS A 126 15.61 12.81 -25.16
C CYS A 126 16.34 11.68 -24.41
N GLU A 127 16.31 11.64 -23.07
CA GLU A 127 17.05 10.66 -22.26
C GLU A 127 16.28 9.34 -22.07
N TYR A 128 14.99 9.30 -22.43
CA TYR A 128 14.14 8.12 -22.27
C TYR A 128 14.36 7.03 -23.33
N LYS A 129 15.14 7.30 -24.39
CA LYS A 129 15.32 6.35 -25.51
C LYS A 129 16.43 5.30 -25.30
N ASN A 130 17.23 5.41 -24.24
CA ASN A 130 18.44 4.58 -24.04
C ASN A 130 18.55 3.97 -22.62
N SER A 131 17.44 3.73 -21.92
CA SER A 131 17.40 2.97 -20.66
C SER A 131 16.39 1.83 -20.76
#